data_AF-G9L4U1-F1
#
_entry.id   AF-G9L4U1-F1
#
_cell.length_a   1.000
_cell.length_b   1.000
_cell.length_c   1.000
_cell.angle_alpha   90.00
_cell.angle_beta   90.00
_cell.angle_gamma   90.00
#
_symmetry.space_group_name_H-M   'P 1'
#
loop_
_entity.id
_entity.type
_entity.pdbx_description
1 polymer ?
#
loop_
_entity_poly.entity_id
_entity_poly.type
_entity_poly.pdbx_seq_one_letter_code
_entity_poly.pdbx_strand_id
1 'polypeptide(L)'
;KPVRLESAERLAEAVRERQQYAWLCSQLYRKAGLGNVSLDLCDGDTGEPRYTLHVVDNPTVKPSRDNHFAIFIIPQGRETEWLFGMEEGRKQLAASAGFRRLITVALHRGQRYEGMDSIQAELSARVMELAPAGMPAQ
;
A
#
# COMPACT_ATOMS: atom_id res chain seq x y z
N LYS A 1 -20.27 0.93 1.52
CA LYS A 1 -21.69 0.96 1.97
C LYS A 1 -22.00 2.37 2.44
N PRO A 2 -23.22 2.88 2.25
CA PRO A 2 -23.62 4.16 2.86
C PRO A 2 -23.62 4.01 4.39
N VAL A 3 -22.99 4.96 5.08
CA VAL A 3 -22.89 5.01 6.54
C VAL A 3 -23.35 6.40 6.97
N ARG A 4 -24.16 6.46 8.03
CA ARG A 4 -24.61 7.73 8.59
C ARG A 4 -23.48 8.30 9.46
N LEU A 5 -23.16 9.57 9.25
CA LEU A 5 -22.16 10.29 10.02
C LEU A 5 -22.85 11.28 10.97
N GLU A 6 -22.19 11.54 12.10
CA GLU A 6 -22.75 12.34 13.20
C GLU A 6 -22.78 13.84 12.91
N SER A 7 -21.93 14.31 11.98
CA SER A 7 -21.83 15.74 11.64
C SER A 7 -21.46 15.98 10.18
N ALA A 8 -21.70 17.21 9.71
CA ALA A 8 -21.32 17.65 8.37
C ALA A 8 -19.80 17.73 8.20
N GLU A 9 -19.07 18.07 9.26
CA GLU A 9 -17.61 18.14 9.28
C GLU A 9 -17.00 16.76 9.07
N ARG A 10 -17.52 15.73 9.76
CA ARG A 10 -17.11 14.33 9.56
C ARG A 10 -17.40 13.84 8.15
N LEU A 11 -18.52 14.26 7.57
CA LEU A 11 -18.82 13.97 6.18
C LEU A 11 -17.82 14.63 5.23
N ALA A 12 -17.49 15.90 5.45
CA ALA A 12 -16.53 16.62 4.62
C ALA A 12 -15.12 16.02 4.71
N GLU A 13 -14.71 15.57 5.90
CA GLU A 13 -13.45 14.86 6.13
C GLU A 13 -13.40 13.54 5.35
N ALA A 14 -14.42 12.68 5.51
CA ALA A 14 -14.49 11.40 4.80
C ALA A 14 -14.51 11.57 3.26
N VAL A 15 -15.18 12.60 2.75
CA VAL A 15 -15.18 12.93 1.33
C VAL A 15 -13.78 13.36 0.88
N ARG A 16 -13.10 14.21 1.65
CA ARG A 16 -11.74 14.69 1.34
C ARG A 16 -10.75 13.53 1.30
N GLU A 17 -10.77 12.65 2.29
CA GLU A 17 -9.90 11.46 2.32
C GLU A 17 -10.13 10.58 1.09
N ARG A 18 -11.39 10.35 0.71
CA ARG A 18 -11.71 9.55 -0.49
C ARG A 18 -11.20 10.20 -1.77
N GLN A 19 -11.34 11.53 -1.88
CA GLN A 19 -10.84 12.28 -3.03
C GLN A 19 -9.31 12.27 -3.09
N GLN A 20 -8.63 12.44 -1.95
CA GLN A 20 -7.17 12.37 -1.85
C GLN A 20 -6.65 10.99 -2.25
N TYR A 21 -7.29 9.93 -1.76
CA TYR A 21 -6.95 8.55 -2.11
C TYR A 21 -7.14 8.29 -3.61
N ALA A 22 -8.28 8.69 -4.18
CA ALA A 22 -8.54 8.53 -5.62
C ALA A 22 -7.54 9.32 -6.47
N TRP A 23 -7.21 10.54 -6.06
CA TRP A 23 -6.18 11.35 -6.72
C TRP A 23 -4.82 10.65 -6.67
N LEU A 24 -4.41 10.13 -5.51
CA LEU A 24 -3.15 9.42 -5.33
C LEU A 24 -3.08 8.18 -6.22
N CYS A 25 -4.10 7.33 -6.23
CA CYS A 25 -4.16 6.14 -7.09
C CYS A 25 -4.03 6.54 -8.57
N SER A 26 -4.71 7.61 -9.00
CA SER A 26 -4.61 8.14 -10.35
C SER A 26 -3.20 8.66 -10.69
N GLN A 27 -2.50 9.27 -9.73
CA GLN A 27 -1.12 9.67 -9.92
C GLN A 27 -0.20 8.45 -10.02
N LEU A 28 -0.32 7.49 -9.10
CA LEU A 28 0.48 6.27 -9.06
C LEU A 28 0.33 5.41 -10.32
N TYR A 29 -0.87 5.41 -10.91
CA TYR A 29 -1.13 4.72 -12.17
C TYR A 29 -0.40 5.38 -13.34
N ARG A 30 -0.43 6.72 -13.43
CA ARG A 30 0.10 7.50 -14.58
C ARG A 30 1.59 7.79 -14.50
N LYS A 31 2.13 7.99 -13.29
CA LYS A 31 3.51 8.41 -13.05
C LYS A 31 4.18 7.44 -12.09
N ALA A 32 5.35 6.96 -12.48
CA ALA A 32 6.27 6.32 -11.54
C ALA A 32 7.06 7.41 -10.80
N GLY A 33 7.38 7.17 -9.52
CA GLY A 33 8.30 8.01 -8.75
C GLY A 33 7.68 9.28 -8.17
N LEU A 34 6.50 9.18 -7.55
CA LEU A 34 5.86 10.29 -6.81
C LEU A 34 6.58 10.69 -5.50
N GLY A 35 7.75 10.11 -5.23
CA GLY A 35 8.44 10.21 -3.94
C GLY A 35 7.93 9.17 -2.95
N ASN A 36 8.09 9.45 -1.66
CA ASN A 36 7.65 8.57 -0.59
C ASN A 36 6.12 8.63 -0.44
N VAL A 37 5.46 7.52 -0.72
CA VAL A 37 4.01 7.37 -0.54
C VAL A 37 3.77 6.34 0.55
N SER A 38 3.01 6.76 1.58
CA SER A 38 2.58 5.93 2.70
C SER A 38 1.07 6.03 2.86
N LEU A 39 0.42 4.89 3.11
CA LEU A 39 -1.02 4.77 3.25
C LEU A 39 -1.35 3.83 4.40
N ASP A 40 -2.31 4.22 5.24
CA ASP A 40 -2.85 3.33 6.26
C ASP A 40 -4.18 2.75 5.78
N LEU A 41 -4.31 1.42 5.86
CA LEU A 41 -5.57 0.73 5.73
C LEU A 41 -6.10 0.43 7.11
N CYS A 42 -7.16 1.14 7.50
CA CYS A 42 -7.81 0.95 8.79
C CYS A 42 -8.71 -0.28 8.78
N ASP A 43 -8.82 -0.90 9.95
CA ASP A 43 -9.85 -1.89 10.23
C ASP A 43 -11.24 -1.26 10.14
N GLY A 44 -12.17 -1.96 9.49
CA GLY A 44 -13.48 -1.42 9.15
C GLY A 44 -14.41 -1.22 10.34
N ASP A 45 -14.17 -1.94 11.44
CA ASP A 45 -15.02 -1.94 12.63
C ASP A 45 -14.47 -0.99 13.70
N THR A 46 -13.16 -1.00 13.89
CA THR A 46 -12.47 -0.20 14.92
C THR A 46 -11.98 1.16 14.41
N GLY A 47 -11.73 1.30 13.11
CA GLY A 47 -11.12 2.50 12.51
C GLY A 47 -9.61 2.63 12.79
N GLU A 48 -9.03 1.72 13.56
CA GLU A 48 -7.60 1.73 13.87
C GLU A 48 -6.77 1.24 12.67
N PRO A 49 -5.55 1.76 12.45
CA PRO A 49 -4.66 1.27 11.42
C PRO A 49 -4.44 -0.24 11.55
N ARG A 50 -4.71 -0.97 10.47
CA ARG A 50 -4.49 -2.41 10.37
C ARG A 50 -3.22 -2.70 9.58
N TYR A 51 -3.05 -2.02 8.45
CA TYR A 51 -1.85 -2.12 7.63
C TYR A 51 -1.28 -0.75 7.31
N THR A 52 0.04 -0.63 7.23
CA THR A 52 0.70 0.51 6.57
C THR A 52 1.36 0.03 5.29
N LEU A 53 1.04 0.67 4.17
CA LEU A 53 1.55 0.38 2.85
C LEU A 53 2.52 1.48 2.47
N HIS A 54 3.74 1.11 2.08
CA HIS A 54 4.68 2.03 1.44
C HIS A 54 4.86 1.64 -0.02
N VAL A 55 4.64 2.59 -0.92
CA VAL A 55 4.83 2.37 -2.35
C VAL A 55 6.25 2.78 -2.73
N VAL A 56 7.03 1.84 -3.25
CA VAL A 56 8.41 2.04 -3.66
C VAL A 56 8.53 1.78 -5.15
N ASP A 57 8.74 2.85 -5.91
CA ASP A 57 9.03 2.76 -7.34
C ASP A 57 10.54 2.68 -7.57
N ASN A 58 10.96 1.73 -8.39
CA ASN A 58 12.33 1.61 -8.87
C ASN A 58 12.39 1.89 -10.38
N PRO A 59 12.75 3.12 -10.80
CA PRO A 59 12.80 3.49 -12.22
C PRO A 59 13.96 2.82 -12.98
N THR A 60 14.92 2.21 -12.28
CA THR A 60 16.10 1.59 -12.90
C THR A 60 15.86 0.17 -13.41
N VAL A 61 14.78 -0.47 -12.95
CA VAL A 61 14.39 -1.79 -13.43
C VAL A 61 13.89 -1.66 -14.86
N LYS A 62 14.58 -2.33 -15.79
CA LYS A 62 14.12 -2.40 -17.18
C LYS A 62 12.72 -3.04 -17.21
N PRO A 63 11.76 -2.48 -17.97
CA PRO A 63 10.44 -3.08 -18.11
C PRO A 63 10.57 -4.41 -18.87
N SER A 64 10.75 -5.49 -18.12
CA SER A 64 10.51 -6.86 -18.57
C SER A 64 9.11 -7.25 -18.12
N ARG A 65 8.46 -8.16 -18.85
CA ARG A 65 7.02 -8.45 -18.68
C ARG A 65 6.63 -8.92 -17.28
N ASP A 66 7.55 -9.53 -16.54
CA ASP A 66 7.19 -10.35 -15.37
C ASP A 66 7.43 -9.65 -14.03
N ASN A 67 8.20 -8.55 -13.99
CA ASN A 67 8.61 -7.91 -12.72
C ASN A 67 8.03 -6.48 -12.55
N HIS A 68 6.76 -6.28 -12.88
CA HIS A 68 6.14 -4.96 -12.82
C HIS A 68 5.71 -4.54 -11.41
N PHE A 69 5.15 -5.47 -10.66
CA PHE A 69 4.46 -5.17 -9.41
C PHE A 69 4.54 -6.35 -8.46
N ALA A 70 4.92 -6.07 -7.21
CA ALA A 70 4.89 -7.06 -6.14
C ALA A 70 4.52 -6.41 -4.82
N ILE A 71 4.06 -7.25 -3.90
CA ILE A 71 3.87 -6.89 -2.50
C ILE A 71 4.86 -7.67 -1.65
N PHE A 72 5.40 -7.02 -0.62
CA PHE A 72 6.25 -7.63 0.39
C PHE A 72 5.60 -7.43 1.75
N ILE A 73 5.13 -8.53 2.35
CA ILE A 73 4.54 -8.51 3.68
C ILE A 73 5.69 -8.60 4.70
N ILE A 74 5.86 -7.55 5.50
CA ILE A 74 6.93 -7.48 6.49
C ILE A 74 6.63 -8.50 7.60
N PRO A 75 7.59 -9.38 7.95
CA PRO A 75 7.40 -10.30 9.06
C PRO A 75 7.19 -9.53 10.36
N GLN A 76 6.18 -9.93 11.13
CA GLN A 76 5.88 -9.30 12.43
C GLN A 76 7.10 -9.31 13.35
N GLY A 77 7.34 -8.19 14.02
CA GLY A 77 8.48 -7.99 14.93
C GLY A 77 9.73 -7.45 14.23
N ARG A 78 9.75 -7.39 12.89
CA ARG A 78 10.88 -6.86 12.11
C ARG A 78 10.63 -5.47 11.54
N GLU A 79 9.44 -4.89 11.72
CA GLU A 79 9.05 -3.59 11.15
C GLU A 79 9.98 -2.43 11.51
N THR A 80 10.70 -2.53 12.62
CA THR A 80 11.68 -1.53 13.07
C THR A 80 13.09 -1.75 12.51
N GLU A 81 13.36 -2.88 11.85
CA GLU A 81 14.63 -3.10 11.17
C GLU A 81 14.80 -2.07 10.06
N TRP A 82 16.03 -1.59 9.87
CA TRP A 82 16.33 -0.54 8.90
C TRP A 82 15.77 -0.84 7.49
N LEU A 83 15.86 -2.11 7.06
CA LEU A 83 15.40 -2.56 5.74
C LEU A 83 13.90 -2.32 5.50
N PHE A 84 13.09 -2.30 6.57
CA PHE A 84 11.64 -2.19 6.49
C PHE A 84 11.12 -0.85 7.03
N GLY A 85 11.72 -0.33 8.10
CA GLY A 85 11.29 0.89 8.78
C GLY A 85 11.74 2.18 8.11
N MET A 86 12.90 2.17 7.43
CA MET A 86 13.49 3.36 6.80
C MET A 86 13.20 3.42 5.29
N GLU A 87 13.05 4.62 4.75
CA GLU A 87 12.80 4.83 3.33
C GLU A 87 13.93 4.26 2.45
N GLU A 88 15.18 4.50 2.84
CA GLU A 88 16.37 4.00 2.15
C GLU A 88 16.44 2.47 2.18
N GLY A 89 16.06 1.87 3.30
CA GLY A 89 15.97 0.42 3.44
C GLY A 89 14.93 -0.19 2.50
N ARG A 90 13.74 0.40 2.45
CA ARG A 90 12.69 -0.04 1.52
C ARG A 90 13.08 0.12 0.05
N LYS A 91 13.82 1.19 -0.30
CA LYS A 91 14.41 1.35 -1.65
C LYS A 91 15.43 0.26 -1.96
N GLN A 92 16.30 -0.08 -1.01
CA GLN A 92 17.26 -1.17 -1.16
C GLN A 92 16.55 -2.52 -1.31
N LEU A 93 15.50 -2.78 -0.53
CA LEU A 93 14.67 -3.99 -0.66
C LEU A 93 14.05 -4.09 -2.05
N ALA A 94 13.44 -3.00 -2.55
CA ALA A 94 12.85 -2.96 -3.89
C ALA A 94 13.89 -3.17 -5.01
N ALA A 95 15.08 -2.59 -4.86
CA ALA A 95 16.19 -2.78 -5.79
C ALA A 95 16.65 -4.25 -5.85
N SER A 96 16.83 -4.88 -4.69
CA SER A 96 17.21 -6.29 -4.59
C SER A 96 16.13 -7.24 -5.11
N ALA A 97 14.85 -6.91 -4.89
CA ALA A 97 13.73 -7.70 -5.36
C ALA A 97 13.52 -7.60 -6.89
N GLY A 98 14.02 -6.53 -7.53
CA GLY A 98 14.02 -6.37 -8.98
C GLY A 98 12.66 -6.05 -9.60
N PHE A 99 11.72 -5.51 -8.81
CA PHE A 99 10.41 -5.08 -9.28
C PHE A 99 10.37 -3.58 -9.57
N ARG A 100 9.64 -3.18 -10.61
CA ARG A 100 9.42 -1.76 -10.94
C ARG A 100 8.66 -1.03 -9.83
N ARG A 101 7.65 -1.66 -9.24
CA ARG A 101 6.96 -1.18 -8.04
C ARG A 101 6.89 -2.30 -7.00
N LEU A 102 7.38 -2.02 -5.81
CA LEU A 102 7.22 -2.88 -4.64
C LEU A 102 6.37 -2.14 -3.61
N ILE A 103 5.32 -2.80 -3.12
CA ILE A 103 4.58 -2.31 -1.94
C ILE A 103 5.06 -3.10 -0.73
N THR A 104 5.66 -2.42 0.25
CA THR A 104 5.94 -3.05 1.53
C THR A 104 4.74 -2.85 2.46
N VAL A 105 4.29 -3.93 3.09
CA VAL A 105 3.12 -3.93 3.98
C VAL A 105 3.57 -4.23 5.39
N ALA A 106 3.44 -3.25 6.28
CA ALA A 106 3.63 -3.42 7.72
C ALA A 106 2.30 -3.80 8.37
N LEU A 107 2.33 -4.78 9.26
CA LEU A 107 1.18 -5.23 10.03
C LEU A 107 1.20 -4.52 11.38
N HIS A 108 0.16 -3.78 11.72
CA HIS A 108 0.08 -3.09 13.00
C HIS A 108 -0.02 -4.08 14.16
N ARG A 109 0.66 -3.76 15.25
CA ARG A 109 0.58 -4.49 16.52
C ARG A 109 -0.81 -4.26 17.15
N GLY A 110 -1.35 -5.26 17.84
CA GLY A 110 -2.68 -5.18 18.45
C GLY A 110 -3.83 -5.60 17.54
N GLN A 111 -3.56 -5.79 16.24
CA GLN A 111 -4.48 -6.37 15.28
C GLN A 111 -4.35 -7.90 15.25
N ARG A 112 -5.45 -8.59 14.95
CA ARG A 112 -5.46 -10.05 14.78
C ARG A 112 -5.45 -10.44 13.31
N TYR A 113 -4.52 -11.32 12.94
CA TYR A 113 -4.40 -11.88 11.60
C TYR A 113 -4.51 -13.41 11.69
N GLU A 114 -5.38 -14.01 10.90
CA GLU A 114 -5.66 -15.45 10.97
C GLU A 114 -4.60 -16.29 10.24
N GLY A 115 -3.96 -15.71 9.22
CA GLY A 115 -2.93 -16.35 8.43
C GLY A 115 -2.62 -15.59 7.15
N MET A 116 -1.66 -16.10 6.38
CA MET A 116 -1.21 -15.44 5.14
C MET A 116 -2.34 -15.35 4.10
N ASP A 117 -3.15 -16.39 3.96
CA ASP A 117 -4.26 -16.42 3.00
C ASP A 117 -5.32 -15.35 3.31
N SER A 118 -5.63 -15.15 4.60
CA SER A 118 -6.53 -14.10 5.06
C SER A 118 -5.95 -12.71 4.78
N ILE A 119 -4.68 -12.49 5.06
CA ILE A 119 -3.99 -11.22 4.77
C ILE A 119 -4.01 -10.93 3.25
N GLN A 120 -3.74 -11.94 2.42
CA GLN A 120 -3.78 -11.80 0.96
C GLN A 120 -5.19 -11.45 0.48
N ALA A 121 -6.21 -12.14 0.98
CA ALA A 121 -7.61 -11.86 0.63
C ALA A 121 -7.99 -10.41 0.98
N GLU A 122 -7.66 -9.93 2.18
CA GLU A 122 -7.93 -8.56 2.63
C GLU A 122 -7.21 -7.51 1.77
N LEU A 123 -5.95 -7.75 1.42
CA LEU A 123 -5.12 -6.78 0.69
C LEU A 123 -5.37 -6.77 -0.81
N SER A 124 -5.71 -7.91 -1.41
CA SER A 124 -5.73 -8.15 -2.87
C SER A 124 -6.38 -7.02 -3.66
N ALA A 125 -7.62 -6.64 -3.33
CA ALA A 125 -8.33 -5.58 -4.03
C ALA A 125 -7.64 -4.22 -3.86
N ARG A 126 -7.19 -3.89 -2.64
CA ARG A 126 -6.61 -2.57 -2.30
C ARG A 126 -5.24 -2.35 -2.91
N VAL A 127 -4.39 -3.38 -2.93
CA VAL A 127 -3.05 -3.28 -3.52
C VAL A 127 -3.12 -3.17 -5.05
N MET A 128 -4.13 -3.76 -5.69
CA MET A 128 -4.31 -3.65 -7.14
C MET A 128 -4.72 -2.24 -7.57
N GLU A 129 -5.38 -1.45 -6.71
CA GLU A 129 -5.64 -0.02 -6.95
C GLU A 129 -4.34 0.81 -7.07
N LEU A 130 -3.23 0.28 -6.54
CA LEU A 130 -1.90 0.90 -6.53
C LEU A 130 -0.97 0.35 -7.62
N ALA A 131 -1.46 -0.56 -8.46
CA ALA A 131 -0.68 -1.15 -9.55
C ALA A 131 -0.29 -0.09 -10.61
N PRO A 132 0.91 -0.21 -11.23
CA PRO A 132 1.31 0.67 -12.31
C PRO A 132 0.52 0.37 -13.60
N ALA A 133 0.41 1.37 -14.49
CA ALA A 133 -0.17 1.15 -15.83
C ALA A 133 0.61 0.10 -16.63
N GLY A 134 -0.12 -0.68 -17.44
CA GLY A 134 0.47 -1.73 -18.30
C GLY A 134 0.56 -3.13 -17.65
N MET A 135 0.06 -3.29 -16.42
CA MET A 135 -0.24 -4.62 -15.88
C MET A 135 -1.39 -5.27 -16.67
N PRO A 136 -1.29 -6.56 -17.04
CA PRO A 136 -2.43 -7.28 -17.58
C PRO A 136 -3.56 -7.28 -16.54
N ALA A 137 -4.79 -7.02 -16.99
CA ALA A 137 -5.96 -7.26 -16.15
C ALA A 137 -6.01 -8.77 -15.87
N GLN A 138 -5.93 -9.15 -14.59
CA GLN A 138 -6.05 -10.53 -14.17
C GLN A 138 -7.50 -11.00 -14.21
#